data_AF-A0A7S2IDX6-F1
#
_entry.id   AF-A0A7S2IDX6-F1
#
_cell.length_a   1.000
_cell.length_b   1.000
_cell.length_c   1.000
_cell.angle_alpha   90.00
_cell.angle_beta   90.00
_cell.angle_gamma   90.00
#
_symmetry.space_group_name_H-M   'P 1'
#
loop_
_entity.id
_entity.type
_entity.pdbx_description
1 polymer ?
#
loop_
_entity_poly.entity_id
_entity_poly.type
_entity_poly.pdbx_seq_one_letter_code
_entity_poly.pdbx_strand_id
1 'polypeptide(L)'
;SPSTQPRKKPNCDPTEIVLARVRFLLENETLLPPYHILYSNSECIAVWCKTGTWSTLQASIFLHSTAVGNTKSTISLSLFLSAQTVTVPATGWAGFWGGTTQVSLLSTQPWIIPAIAGYGICAIGMPYVILIRCKGVWEK
;
A
#
# COMPACT_ATOMS: atom_id res chain seq x y z
N SER A 1 -10.38 6.34 48.23
CA SER A 1 -10.57 5.78 46.88
C SER A 1 -9.57 6.42 45.93
N PRO A 2 -8.65 5.65 45.32
CA PRO A 2 -7.70 6.21 44.38
C PRO A 2 -8.43 6.58 43.09
N SER A 3 -8.25 7.81 42.64
CA SER A 3 -8.79 8.37 41.42
C SER A 3 -8.12 7.72 40.21
N THR A 4 -8.87 6.87 39.51
CA THR A 4 -8.46 6.29 38.22
C THR A 4 -8.33 7.41 37.19
N GLN A 5 -7.12 7.94 37.03
CA GLN A 5 -6.75 8.84 35.94
C GLN A 5 -7.02 8.12 34.61
N PRO A 6 -7.84 8.69 33.70
CA PRO A 6 -8.13 8.06 32.43
C PRO A 6 -6.84 8.00 31.60
N ARG A 7 -6.42 6.79 31.23
CA ARG A 7 -5.31 6.56 30.29
C ARG A 7 -5.50 7.45 29.07
N LYS A 8 -4.55 8.38 28.84
CA LYS A 8 -4.54 9.29 27.69
C LYS A 8 -4.44 8.46 26.41
N LYS A 9 -5.59 8.20 25.80
CA LYS A 9 -5.66 7.52 24.50
C LYS A 9 -5.11 8.46 23.44
N PRO A 10 -4.32 7.96 22.48
CA PRO A 10 -3.73 8.78 21.43
C PRO A 10 -4.86 9.49 20.66
N ASN A 11 -4.79 10.82 20.58
CA ASN A 11 -5.57 11.68 19.67
C ASN A 11 -7.06 11.29 19.46
N CYS A 12 -7.80 11.10 20.55
CA CYS A 12 -9.26 11.02 20.47
C CYS A 12 -9.84 12.37 20.86
N ASP A 13 -10.53 13.04 19.93
CA ASP A 13 -11.25 14.26 20.27
C ASP A 13 -12.32 13.95 21.35
N PRO A 14 -12.53 14.90 22.30
CA PRO A 14 -13.53 14.76 23.35
C PRO A 14 -14.93 14.66 22.74
N THR A 15 -15.81 13.92 23.42
CA THR A 15 -17.16 13.59 22.92
C THR A 15 -17.98 14.83 22.54
N GLU A 16 -17.81 15.94 23.26
CA GLU A 16 -18.49 17.22 22.97
C GLU A 16 -18.15 17.75 21.57
N ILE A 17 -16.88 17.68 21.16
CA ILE A 17 -16.43 18.14 19.83
C ILE A 17 -16.95 17.20 18.74
N VAL A 18 -16.96 15.89 19.00
CA VAL A 18 -17.51 14.90 18.07
C VAL A 18 -19.00 15.15 17.85
N LEU A 19 -19.77 15.38 18.91
CA LEU A 19 -21.20 15.69 18.82
C LEU A 19 -21.46 17.01 18.10
N ALA A 20 -20.65 18.04 18.33
CA ALA A 20 -20.75 19.31 17.61
C ALA A 20 -20.52 19.12 16.10
N ARG A 21 -19.52 18.33 15.69
CA ARG A 21 -19.26 18.00 14.28
C ARG A 21 -20.40 17.19 13.63
N VAL A 22 -20.97 16.23 14.36
CA VAL A 22 -22.13 15.46 13.87
C VAL A 22 -23.35 16.36 13.66
N ARG A 23 -23.64 17.25 14.61
CA ARG A 23 -24.73 18.23 14.48
C ARG A 23 -24.50 19.19 13.32
N PHE A 24 -23.26 19.67 13.15
CA PHE A 24 -22.89 20.51 12.01
C PHE A 24 -23.13 19.82 10.66
N LEU A 25 -22.80 18.53 10.54
CA LEU A 25 -23.07 17.75 9.34
C LEU A 25 -24.57 17.53 9.06
N LEU A 26 -25.37 17.31 10.12
CA LEU A 26 -26.82 17.19 10.01
C LEU A 26 -27.48 18.50 9.58
N GLU A 27 -26.95 19.64 10.03
CA GLU A 27 -27.44 20.96 9.66
C GLU A 27 -27.01 21.38 8.24
N ASN A 28 -25.93 20.80 7.70
CA ASN A 28 -25.33 21.18 6.41
C ASN A 28 -25.12 19.97 5.49
N GLU A 29 -26.18 19.22 5.23
CA GLU A 29 -26.17 18.04 4.34
C GLU A 29 -25.54 18.34 2.97
N THR A 30 -25.75 19.55 2.43
CA THR A 30 -25.26 19.93 1.09
C THR A 30 -23.74 20.04 0.99
N LEU A 31 -23.02 20.06 2.12
CA LEU A 31 -21.56 20.09 2.16
C LEU A 31 -20.94 18.68 2.09
N LEU A 32 -21.75 17.62 2.14
CA LEU A 32 -21.26 16.24 2.10
C LEU A 32 -20.71 15.91 0.70
N PRO A 33 -19.46 15.39 0.60
CA PRO A 33 -18.93 14.92 -0.66
C PRO A 33 -19.75 13.74 -1.20
N PRO A 34 -19.94 13.63 -2.52
CA PRO A 34 -20.71 12.55 -3.13
C PRO A 34 -20.16 11.18 -2.71
N TYR A 35 -21.06 10.23 -2.47
CA TYR A 35 -20.70 8.91 -1.96
C TYR A 35 -19.72 8.19 -2.90
N HIS A 36 -18.64 7.66 -2.34
CA HIS A 36 -17.66 6.86 -3.06
C HIS A 36 -17.06 5.79 -2.15
N ILE A 37 -16.99 4.55 -2.64
CA ILE A 37 -16.67 3.37 -1.84
C ILE A 37 -15.28 3.44 -1.15
N LEU A 38 -14.34 4.17 -1.76
CA LEU A 38 -12.95 4.29 -1.29
C LEU A 38 -12.60 5.63 -0.61
N TYR A 39 -13.41 6.68 -0.76
CA TYR A 39 -13.03 8.03 -0.31
C TYR A 39 -14.13 8.75 0.49
N SER A 40 -15.40 8.38 0.29
CA SER A 40 -16.58 9.04 0.86
C SER A 40 -17.62 7.98 1.20
N ASN A 41 -17.30 7.10 2.16
CA ASN A 41 -18.24 6.17 2.77
C ASN A 41 -18.69 6.70 4.16
N SER A 42 -19.58 5.96 4.83
CA SER A 42 -20.01 6.30 6.20
C SER A 42 -18.89 6.25 7.24
N GLU A 43 -17.85 5.44 7.02
CA GLU A 43 -16.66 5.40 7.86
C GLU A 43 -15.84 6.70 7.75
N CYS A 44 -15.71 7.29 6.56
CA CYS A 44 -14.99 8.55 6.34
C CYS A 44 -15.62 9.68 7.16
N ILE A 45 -16.95 9.76 7.15
CA ILE A 45 -17.72 10.72 7.95
C ILE A 45 -17.52 10.45 9.45
N ALA A 46 -17.55 9.19 9.86
CA ALA A 46 -17.32 8.82 11.26
C ALA A 46 -15.90 9.18 11.74
N VAL A 47 -14.89 8.96 10.91
CA VAL A 47 -13.49 9.35 11.17
C VAL A 47 -13.39 10.87 11.26
N TRP A 48 -13.97 11.62 10.31
CA TRP A 48 -13.96 13.08 10.36
C TRP A 48 -14.62 13.63 11.62
N CYS A 49 -15.77 13.09 12.02
CA CYS A 49 -16.40 13.44 13.29
C CYS A 49 -15.45 13.20 14.48
N LYS A 50 -14.64 12.13 14.42
CA LYS A 50 -13.77 11.71 15.53
C LYS A 50 -12.39 12.36 15.58
N THR A 51 -11.82 12.73 14.44
CA THR A 51 -10.43 13.23 14.32
C THR A 51 -10.33 14.59 13.64
N GLY A 52 -11.41 15.07 13.02
CA GLY A 52 -11.44 16.33 12.27
C GLY A 52 -10.77 16.25 10.90
N THR A 53 -10.35 15.06 10.48
CA THR A 53 -9.68 14.82 9.21
C THR A 53 -10.50 13.87 8.36
N TRP A 54 -10.65 14.18 7.08
CA TRP A 54 -11.29 13.27 6.13
C TRP A 54 -10.33 12.10 5.87
N SER A 55 -10.73 10.87 6.20
CA SER A 55 -9.93 9.67 5.93
C SER A 55 -10.78 8.42 6.04
N THR A 56 -10.70 7.52 5.05
CA THR A 56 -11.27 6.17 5.15
C THR A 56 -10.22 5.23 5.72
N LEU A 57 -10.40 4.83 6.97
CA LEU A 57 -9.43 3.98 7.67
C LEU A 57 -9.33 2.59 7.02
N GLN A 58 -10.42 2.02 6.51
CA GLN A 58 -10.43 0.76 5.78
C GLN A 58 -9.63 0.82 4.47
N ALA A 59 -9.81 1.86 3.64
CA ALA A 59 -9.09 1.95 2.37
C ALA A 59 -7.60 2.26 2.59
N SER A 60 -7.26 3.10 3.57
CA SER A 60 -5.87 3.41 3.90
C SER A 60 -5.12 2.18 4.41
N ILE A 61 -5.71 1.39 5.30
CA ILE A 61 -5.11 0.15 5.80
C ILE A 61 -4.97 -0.86 4.67
N PHE A 62 -5.99 -1.02 3.81
CA PHE A 62 -5.93 -1.94 2.68
C PHE A 62 -4.80 -1.55 1.71
N LEU A 63 -4.78 -0.31 1.23
CA LEU A 63 -3.78 0.17 0.28
C LEU A 63 -2.36 0.10 0.85
N HIS A 64 -2.18 0.45 2.12
CA HIS A 64 -0.88 0.38 2.79
C HIS A 64 -0.43 -1.07 3.01
N SER A 65 -1.35 -1.96 3.39
CA SER A 65 -1.06 -3.40 3.56
C SER A 65 -0.76 -4.08 2.23
N THR A 66 -1.51 -3.74 1.18
CA THR A 66 -1.28 -4.25 -0.19
C THR A 66 0.07 -3.77 -0.72
N ALA A 67 0.41 -2.49 -0.56
CA ALA A 67 1.72 -1.96 -0.98
C ALA A 67 2.88 -2.68 -0.25
N VAL A 68 2.80 -2.83 1.08
CA VAL A 68 3.83 -3.52 1.87
C VAL A 68 3.89 -5.02 1.55
N GLY A 69 2.74 -5.68 1.40
CA GLY A 69 2.64 -7.10 1.04
C GLY A 69 3.27 -7.40 -0.32
N ASN A 70 2.94 -6.58 -1.33
CA ASN A 70 3.49 -6.72 -2.68
C ASN A 70 4.98 -6.36 -2.76
N THR A 71 5.45 -5.46 -1.90
CA THR A 71 6.89 -5.18 -1.77
C THR A 71 7.64 -6.41 -1.30
N LYS A 72 7.13 -7.09 -0.25
CA LYS A 72 7.75 -8.30 0.28
C LYS A 72 7.79 -9.43 -0.75
N SER A 73 6.68 -9.67 -1.46
CA SER A 73 6.61 -10.73 -2.47
C SER A 73 7.54 -10.46 -3.66
N THR A 74 7.65 -9.21 -4.10
CA THR A 74 8.55 -8.81 -5.19
C THR A 74 10.01 -9.05 -4.81
N ILE A 75 10.40 -8.64 -3.60
CA ILE A 75 11.76 -8.86 -3.11
C ILE A 75 12.04 -10.35 -2.95
N SER A 76 11.14 -11.12 -2.33
CA SER A 76 11.34 -12.56 -2.14
C SER A 76 11.45 -13.29 -3.47
N LEU A 77 10.64 -12.94 -4.47
CA LEU A 77 10.70 -13.52 -5.79
C LEU A 77 12.02 -13.19 -6.49
N SER A 78 12.49 -11.94 -6.38
CA SER A 78 13.77 -11.52 -6.97
C SER A 78 14.97 -12.27 -6.37
N LEU A 79 14.99 -12.47 -5.05
CA LEU A 79 16.03 -13.22 -4.35
C LEU A 79 15.95 -14.72 -4.66
N PHE A 80 14.74 -15.27 -4.77
CA PHE A 80 14.56 -16.66 -5.14
C PHE A 80 15.11 -16.94 -6.55
N LEU A 81 14.80 -16.06 -7.52
CA LEU A 81 15.23 -16.22 -8.90
C LEU A 81 16.73 -15.94 -9.11
N SER A 82 17.36 -15.12 -8.26
CA SER A 82 18.80 -14.91 -8.31
C SER A 82 19.61 -16.12 -7.83
N ALA A 83 19.04 -16.90 -6.91
CA ALA A 83 19.67 -18.11 -6.38
C ALA A 83 19.61 -19.31 -7.33
N GLN A 84 18.72 -19.28 -8.34
CA GLN A 84 18.62 -20.35 -9.33
C GLN A 84 19.74 -20.25 -10.37
N THR A 85 20.40 -21.37 -10.66
CA THR A 85 21.39 -21.48 -11.74
C THR A 85 20.87 -22.36 -12.87
N VAL A 86 21.25 -22.03 -14.10
CA VAL A 86 20.92 -22.78 -15.31
C VAL A 86 22.21 -23.20 -15.99
N THR A 87 22.26 -24.45 -16.42
CA THR A 87 23.35 -24.99 -17.22
C THR A 87 23.24 -24.47 -18.65
N VAL A 88 24.25 -23.72 -19.08
CA VAL A 88 24.37 -23.22 -20.47
C VAL A 88 25.64 -23.77 -21.11
N PRO A 89 25.70 -23.85 -22.45
CA PRO A 89 26.94 -24.13 -23.16
C PRO A 89 28.03 -23.13 -22.74
N ALA A 90 29.23 -23.63 -22.42
CA ALA A 90 30.37 -22.78 -22.07
C ALA A 90 30.72 -21.86 -23.26
N THR A 91 31.17 -20.63 -23.02
CA THR A 91 31.62 -19.77 -24.13
C THR A 91 32.97 -20.22 -24.68
N GLY A 92 33.19 -20.06 -25.99
CA GLY A 92 34.46 -20.34 -26.65
C GLY A 92 34.70 -21.82 -26.98
N TRP A 93 35.97 -22.22 -27.09
CA TRP A 93 36.37 -23.59 -27.47
C TRP A 93 35.85 -24.66 -26.51
N ALA A 94 35.65 -24.34 -25.24
CA ALA A 94 35.07 -25.25 -24.26
C ALA A 94 33.61 -25.64 -24.62
N GLY A 95 32.78 -24.70 -25.07
CA GLY A 95 31.42 -24.99 -25.53
C GLY A 95 31.38 -25.71 -26.87
N PHE A 96 32.32 -25.41 -27.77
CA PHE A 96 32.43 -26.09 -29.06
C PHE A 96 32.65 -27.61 -28.89
N TRP A 97 33.32 -28.03 -27.83
CA TRP A 97 33.50 -29.45 -27.45
C TRP A 97 32.45 -29.98 -26.47
N GLY A 98 31.34 -29.26 -26.26
CA GLY A 98 30.24 -29.69 -25.39
C GLY A 98 30.44 -29.42 -23.90
N GLY A 99 31.43 -28.62 -23.52
CA GLY A 99 31.58 -28.14 -22.15
C GLY A 99 30.41 -27.24 -21.75
N THR A 100 29.94 -27.38 -20.51
CA THR A 100 28.83 -26.60 -19.97
C THR A 100 29.25 -25.80 -18.74
N THR A 101 28.71 -24.61 -18.56
CA THR A 101 28.90 -23.74 -17.38
C THR A 101 27.57 -23.41 -16.73
N GLN A 102 27.56 -23.20 -15.42
CA GLN A 102 26.35 -22.74 -14.70
C GLN A 102 26.36 -21.23 -14.53
N VAL A 103 25.26 -20.59 -14.87
CA VAL A 103 25.06 -19.14 -14.71
C VAL A 103 23.72 -18.88 -14.01
N SER A 104 23.58 -17.75 -13.32
CA SER A 104 22.28 -17.38 -12.71
C SER A 104 21.19 -17.27 -13.76
N LEU A 105 19.98 -17.71 -13.42
CA LEU A 105 18.76 -17.65 -14.24
C LEU A 105 18.44 -16.21 -14.71
N LEU A 106 18.74 -15.21 -13.88
CA LEU A 106 18.58 -13.80 -14.23
C LEU A 106 19.46 -13.34 -15.40
N SER A 107 20.63 -13.98 -15.59
CA SER A 107 21.56 -13.67 -16.67
C SER A 107 21.14 -14.34 -17.98
N THR A 108 20.65 -15.56 -17.90
CA THR A 108 20.17 -16.33 -19.06
C THR A 108 18.89 -15.77 -19.66
N GLN A 109 18.08 -15.08 -18.85
CA GLN A 109 16.73 -14.73 -19.23
C GLN A 109 16.44 -13.23 -19.01
N PRO A 110 16.82 -12.36 -19.97
CA PRO A 110 16.84 -10.90 -19.78
C PRO A 110 15.45 -10.27 -19.61
N TRP A 111 14.37 -10.98 -19.94
CA TRP A 111 12.98 -10.53 -19.76
C TRP A 111 12.44 -10.73 -18.35
N ILE A 112 13.11 -11.53 -17.50
CA ILE A 112 12.70 -11.73 -16.10
C ILE A 112 12.87 -10.44 -15.30
N ILE A 113 13.97 -9.70 -15.50
CA ILE A 113 14.24 -8.46 -14.76
C ILE A 113 13.18 -7.38 -15.06
N PRO A 114 12.85 -7.07 -16.34
CA PRO A 114 11.74 -6.20 -16.67
C PRO A 114 10.39 -6.70 -16.15
N ALA A 115 10.13 -8.00 -16.14
CA ALA A 115 8.87 -8.55 -15.65
C ALA A 115 8.70 -8.36 -14.13
N ILE A 116 9.74 -8.63 -13.33
CA ILE A 116 9.72 -8.40 -11.87
C ILE A 116 9.65 -6.92 -11.57
N ALA A 117 10.44 -6.09 -12.27
CA ALA A 117 10.43 -4.65 -12.09
C ALA A 117 9.06 -4.05 -12.45
N GLY A 118 8.48 -4.44 -13.59
CA GLY A 118 7.15 -4.02 -14.01
C GLY A 118 6.06 -4.46 -13.04
N TYR A 119 6.12 -5.70 -12.56
CA TYR A 119 5.22 -6.20 -11.53
C TYR A 119 5.32 -5.37 -10.24
N GLY A 120 6.54 -5.12 -9.75
CA GLY A 120 6.78 -4.31 -8.56
C GLY A 120 6.22 -2.89 -8.70
N ILE A 121 6.47 -2.24 -9.84
CA ILE A 121 5.95 -0.89 -10.14
C ILE A 121 4.42 -0.89 -10.15
N CYS A 122 3.77 -1.85 -10.82
CA CYS A 122 2.31 -1.91 -10.86
C CYS A 122 1.71 -2.24 -9.50
N ALA A 123 2.25 -3.24 -8.79
CA ALA A 123 1.69 -3.77 -7.56
C ALA A 123 1.89 -2.85 -6.34
N ILE A 124 2.92 -2.00 -6.36
CA ILE A 124 3.22 -1.02 -5.30
C ILE A 124 2.80 0.40 -5.72
N GLY A 125 3.02 0.75 -7.00
CA GLY A 125 2.72 2.09 -7.52
C GLY A 125 1.23 2.38 -7.62
N MET A 126 0.40 1.43 -8.05
CA MET A 126 -1.06 1.64 -8.11
C MET A 126 -1.67 2.00 -6.75
N PRO A 127 -1.47 1.22 -5.67
CA PRO A 127 -2.04 1.56 -4.39
C PRO A 127 -1.49 2.89 -3.83
N TYR A 128 -0.23 3.22 -4.12
CA TYR A 128 0.37 4.48 -3.70
C TYR A 128 -0.21 5.70 -4.44
N VAL A 129 -0.43 5.60 -5.75
CA VAL A 129 -1.06 6.66 -6.55
C VAL A 129 -2.51 6.87 -6.09
N ILE A 130 -3.25 5.80 -5.81
CA ILE A 130 -4.60 5.88 -5.25
C ILE A 130 -4.57 6.61 -3.90
N LEU A 131 -3.61 6.29 -3.01
CA LEU A 131 -3.45 6.99 -1.73
C LEU A 131 -3.16 8.48 -1.89
N ILE A 132 -2.30 8.88 -2.84
CA ILE A 132 -2.04 10.31 -3.11
C ILE A 132 -3.31 11.01 -3.58
N ARG A 133 -4.11 10.35 -4.44
CA ARG A 133 -5.40 10.88 -4.89
C ARG A 133 -6.40 10.97 -3.74
N CYS A 134 -6.45 9.98 -2.84
CA CYS A 134 -7.24 10.04 -1.60
C CYS A 134 -6.88 11.30 -0.81
N LYS A 135 -5.59 11.49 -0.51
CA LYS A 135 -5.11 12.61 0.31
C LYS A 135 -5.45 13.95 -0.30
N GLY A 136 -5.32 14.11 -1.61
CA GLY A 136 -5.69 15.35 -2.31
C GLY A 136 -7.19 15.66 -2.31
N VAL A 137 -8.06 14.69 -2.05
CA VAL A 137 -9.50 14.92 -1.83
C VAL A 137 -9.78 15.24 -0.37
N TRP A 138 -9.03 14.63 0.55
CA TRP A 138 -9.19 14.79 1.99
C TRP A 138 -8.59 16.07 2.58
N GLU A 139 -7.58 16.64 1.92
CA GLU A 139 -6.91 17.89 2.30
C GLU A 139 -7.58 19.14 1.69
N LYS A 140 -8.64 18.98 0.89
CA LYS A 140 -9.48 20.09 0.39
C LYS A 140 -10.52 20.50 1.42
#